data_AF-A0A7V9CMA7-F1
#
_entry.id   AF-A0A7V9CMA7-F1
#
_cell.length_a   1.000
_cell.length_b   1.000
_cell.length_c   1.000
_cell.angle_alpha   90.00
_cell.angle_beta   90.00
_cell.angle_gamma   90.00
#
_symmetry.space_group_name_H-M   'P 1'
#
loop_
_entity.id
_entity.type
_entity.pdbx_description
1 polymer ?
#
loop_
_entity_poly.entity_id
_entity_poly.type
_entity_poly.pdbx_seq_one_letter_code
_entity_poly.pdbx_strand_id
1 'polypeptide(L)'
;MSIETSSPTATDRGYPRPQLQRDGWRLLNGSWDFAADPASICRAPSEVHWSGTIEVPFAPETVASGVHHTAYLACCWYRRVLDPWPPGDGAVILHFGAVDYRATVWIDDVLVTTHDGGYTPFHCDITGYMSADRGCTVVVRAEDDPLDLAKPRGKQDWLPEPHSIWYPRTTGIWQTVWIERLP
;
A
#
# COMPACT_ATOMS: atom_id res chain seq x y z
N MET A 1 -10.09 -13.09 39.05
CA MET A 1 -10.81 -12.46 37.92
C MET A 1 -9.73 -11.99 36.97
N SER A 2 -9.34 -12.88 36.04
CA SER A 2 -8.21 -12.65 35.13
C SER A 2 -8.72 -11.79 33.97
N ILE A 3 -8.05 -10.67 33.74
CA ILE A 3 -8.38 -9.76 32.65
C ILE A 3 -7.71 -10.34 31.40
N GLU A 4 -8.49 -11.00 30.54
CA GLU A 4 -8.06 -11.36 29.19
C GLU A 4 -7.75 -10.07 28.44
N THR A 5 -6.47 -9.84 28.14
CA THR A 5 -6.05 -8.75 27.26
C THR A 5 -6.18 -9.29 25.84
N SER A 6 -7.33 -9.07 25.19
CA SER A 6 -7.43 -9.35 23.75
C SER A 6 -6.47 -8.40 23.03
N SER A 7 -5.61 -8.97 22.18
CA SER A 7 -4.77 -8.16 21.30
C SER A 7 -5.68 -7.51 20.25
N PRO A 8 -5.56 -6.20 19.98
CA PRO A 8 -6.40 -5.55 18.97
C PRO A 8 -6.14 -6.19 17.60
N THR A 9 -7.20 -6.69 16.98
CA THR A 9 -7.20 -7.10 15.57
C THR A 9 -6.85 -5.89 14.70
N ALA A 10 -6.03 -6.09 13.66
CA ALA A 10 -5.50 -5.02 12.79
C ALA A 10 -6.58 -4.12 12.13
N THR A 11 -7.84 -4.54 12.17
CA THR A 11 -9.02 -3.82 11.71
C THR A 11 -9.46 -2.65 12.59
N ASP A 12 -8.91 -2.49 13.81
CA ASP A 12 -9.39 -1.50 14.81
C ASP A 12 -8.54 -0.21 14.90
N ARG A 13 -7.62 0.01 13.97
CA ARG A 13 -6.96 1.32 13.87
C ARG A 13 -7.93 2.27 13.17
N GLY A 14 -8.61 3.10 13.97
CA GLY A 14 -9.58 4.09 13.53
C GLY A 14 -9.10 5.01 12.39
N TYR A 15 -10.01 5.83 11.90
CA TYR A 15 -9.81 6.66 10.70
C TYR A 15 -8.45 7.39 10.73
N PRO A 16 -7.60 7.28 9.68
CA PRO A 16 -6.21 7.75 9.72
C PRO A 16 -6.03 9.24 10.02
N ARG A 17 -7.10 10.04 9.87
CA ARG A 17 -7.12 11.45 10.23
C ARG A 17 -8.23 11.70 11.27
N PRO A 18 -8.09 11.28 12.54
CA PRO A 18 -9.21 11.23 13.50
C PRO A 18 -10.02 12.52 13.64
N GLN A 19 -9.38 13.68 13.48
CA GLN A 19 -10.02 15.00 13.54
C GLN A 19 -10.86 15.35 12.28
N LEU A 20 -10.69 14.62 11.19
CA LEU A 20 -11.35 14.82 9.90
C LEU A 20 -12.26 13.64 9.53
N GLN A 21 -12.59 12.79 10.50
CA GLN A 21 -13.39 11.59 10.26
C GLN A 21 -14.76 11.96 9.68
N ARG A 22 -15.05 11.38 8.52
CA ARG A 22 -16.36 11.37 7.89
C ARG A 22 -17.03 10.01 8.09
N ASP A 23 -18.34 9.94 7.88
CA ASP A 23 -19.09 8.68 8.06
C ASP A 23 -18.82 7.67 6.93
N GLY A 24 -18.50 8.14 5.72
CA GLY A 24 -18.33 7.30 4.53
C GLY A 24 -16.88 6.92 4.26
N TRP A 25 -16.29 6.02 5.05
CA TRP A 25 -14.92 5.52 4.80
C TRP A 25 -14.77 4.02 5.12
N ARG A 26 -13.75 3.38 4.54
CA ARG A 26 -13.41 1.98 4.82
C ARG A 26 -11.90 1.80 4.81
N LEU A 27 -11.41 1.13 5.85
CA LEU A 27 -10.01 0.75 5.97
C LEU A 27 -9.67 -0.35 4.97
N LEU A 28 -8.54 -0.21 4.27
CA LEU A 28 -7.99 -1.18 3.33
C LEU A 28 -6.64 -1.75 3.81
N ASN A 29 -6.36 -1.68 5.10
CA ASN A 29 -5.33 -2.51 5.73
C ASN A 29 -5.79 -3.97 5.78
N GLY A 30 -4.87 -4.89 6.06
CA GLY A 30 -5.13 -6.33 6.02
C GLY A 30 -4.38 -7.02 4.88
N SER A 31 -4.82 -8.23 4.56
CA SER A 31 -4.24 -9.06 3.51
C SER A 31 -4.46 -8.48 2.11
N TRP A 32 -3.39 -8.41 1.33
CA TRP A 32 -3.36 -8.11 -0.11
C TRP A 32 -2.62 -9.23 -0.82
N ASP A 33 -2.96 -9.50 -2.08
CA ASP A 33 -2.12 -10.32 -2.95
C ASP A 33 -0.79 -9.59 -3.19
N PHE A 34 0.30 -10.35 -3.22
CA PHE A 34 1.65 -9.83 -3.32
C PHE A 34 2.48 -10.59 -4.35
N ALA A 35 3.30 -9.84 -5.08
CA ALA A 35 4.37 -10.39 -5.91
C ALA A 35 5.64 -9.55 -5.77
N ALA A 36 6.76 -10.23 -5.53
CA ALA A 36 8.07 -9.62 -5.62
C ALA A 36 8.50 -9.54 -7.10
N ASP A 37 9.10 -8.42 -7.51
CA ASP A 37 9.69 -8.24 -8.83
C ASP A 37 11.12 -7.67 -8.71
N PRO A 38 12.08 -8.47 -8.22
CA PRO A 38 13.41 -7.97 -7.83
C PRO A 38 14.22 -7.36 -8.97
N ALA A 39 13.98 -7.79 -10.21
CA ALA A 39 14.63 -7.28 -11.41
C ALA A 39 13.80 -6.19 -12.13
N SER A 40 12.65 -5.83 -11.56
CA SER A 40 11.64 -4.98 -12.19
C SER A 40 11.42 -5.33 -13.66
N ILE A 41 10.91 -6.53 -13.93
CA ILE A 41 10.61 -7.00 -15.30
C ILE A 41 9.17 -6.71 -15.72
N CYS A 42 8.23 -6.70 -14.76
CA CYS A 42 6.82 -6.45 -15.08
C CYS A 42 6.61 -4.95 -15.30
N ARG A 43 5.81 -4.59 -16.29
CA ARG A 43 5.45 -3.20 -16.63
C ARG A 43 3.95 -2.92 -16.47
N ALA A 44 3.12 -3.96 -16.54
CA ALA A 44 1.67 -3.85 -16.41
C ALA A 44 1.11 -4.94 -15.48
N PRO A 45 -0.07 -4.72 -14.86
CA PRO A 45 -0.72 -5.71 -13.99
C PRO A 45 -0.87 -7.10 -14.61
N SER A 46 -1.14 -7.17 -15.92
CA SER A 46 -1.33 -8.43 -16.66
C SER A 46 -0.08 -9.32 -16.74
N GLU A 47 1.10 -8.76 -16.50
CA GLU A 47 2.38 -9.49 -16.55
C GLU A 47 2.74 -10.11 -15.19
N VAL A 48 2.04 -9.71 -14.12
CA VAL A 48 2.38 -10.08 -12.75
C VAL A 48 1.91 -11.49 -12.44
N HIS A 49 2.86 -12.34 -12.04
CA HIS A 49 2.56 -13.63 -11.44
C HIS A 49 2.41 -13.50 -9.91
N TRP A 50 1.16 -13.55 -9.45
CA TRP A 50 0.81 -13.43 -8.03
C TRP A 50 1.18 -14.70 -7.26
N SER A 51 2.11 -14.58 -6.30
CA SER A 51 2.76 -15.74 -5.67
C SER A 51 2.59 -15.80 -4.15
N GLY A 52 1.94 -14.82 -3.54
CA GLY A 52 1.74 -14.79 -2.10
C GLY A 52 0.79 -13.68 -1.66
N THR A 53 0.76 -13.45 -0.36
CA THR A 53 -0.01 -12.38 0.27
C THR A 53 0.87 -11.58 1.22
N ILE A 54 0.51 -10.31 1.44
CA ILE A 54 1.19 -9.41 2.36
C ILE A 54 0.17 -8.68 3.25
N GLU A 55 0.51 -8.50 4.52
CA GLU A 55 -0.29 -7.71 5.46
C GLU A 55 0.06 -6.22 5.33
N VAL A 56 -0.83 -5.45 4.71
CA VAL A 56 -0.71 -3.98 4.62
C VAL A 56 -1.16 -3.37 5.95
N PRO A 57 -0.40 -2.40 6.51
CA PRO A 57 0.61 -1.60 5.85
C PRO A 57 2.03 -1.93 6.31
N PHE A 58 2.36 -3.21 6.49
CA PHE A 58 3.72 -3.58 6.87
C PHE A 58 4.59 -3.76 5.62
N ALA A 59 5.76 -3.13 5.63
CA ALA A 59 6.71 -3.25 4.52
C ALA A 59 7.17 -4.71 4.33
N PRO A 60 7.44 -5.16 3.08
CA PRO A 60 7.80 -6.54 2.78
C PRO A 60 8.97 -7.08 3.61
N GLU A 61 9.92 -6.22 3.99
CA GLU A 61 11.10 -6.57 4.78
C GLU A 61 10.76 -6.97 6.23
N THR A 62 9.61 -6.54 6.75
CA THR A 62 9.23 -6.79 8.15
C THR A 62 8.60 -8.17 8.32
N VAL A 63 8.80 -8.79 9.49
CA VAL A 63 8.13 -10.06 9.85
C VAL A 63 6.61 -9.87 9.91
N ALA A 64 6.14 -8.70 10.38
CA ALA A 64 4.71 -8.39 10.51
C ALA A 64 3.96 -8.39 9.17
N SER A 65 4.66 -8.20 8.05
CA SER A 65 4.08 -8.28 6.70
C SER A 65 3.67 -9.69 6.30
N GLY A 66 4.17 -10.72 6.99
CA GLY A 66 4.02 -12.13 6.61
C GLY A 66 4.92 -12.56 5.45
N VAL A 67 5.60 -11.63 4.76
CA VAL A 67 6.51 -11.93 3.65
C VAL A 67 7.97 -12.05 4.13
N HIS A 68 8.42 -11.09 4.94
CA HIS A 68 9.79 -10.99 5.46
C HIS A 68 10.88 -11.08 4.35
N HIS A 69 10.67 -10.36 3.25
CA HIS A 69 11.59 -10.32 2.11
C HIS A 69 12.74 -9.34 2.34
N THR A 70 13.85 -9.82 2.90
CA THR A 70 15.01 -8.98 3.28
C THR A 70 16.04 -8.78 2.17
N ALA A 71 15.93 -9.48 1.04
CA ALA A 71 16.78 -9.26 -0.15
C ALA A 71 16.32 -8.05 -0.97
N TYR A 72 17.23 -7.44 -1.75
CA TYR A 72 16.91 -6.27 -2.58
C TYR A 72 15.71 -6.50 -3.49
N LEU A 73 14.82 -5.52 -3.51
CA LEU A 73 13.56 -5.58 -4.23
C LEU A 73 13.37 -4.29 -5.02
N ALA A 74 13.86 -4.27 -6.27
CA ALA A 74 13.73 -3.09 -7.13
C ALA A 74 12.26 -2.72 -7.38
N CYS A 75 11.36 -3.71 -7.33
CA CYS A 75 9.93 -3.52 -7.51
C CYS A 75 9.14 -4.58 -6.74
N CYS A 76 7.96 -4.21 -6.25
CA CYS A 76 6.95 -5.15 -5.78
C CYS A 76 5.54 -4.71 -6.17
N TRP A 77 4.63 -5.67 -6.16
CA TRP A 77 3.27 -5.52 -6.63
C TRP A 77 2.28 -5.95 -5.55
N TYR A 78 1.19 -5.21 -5.46
CA TYR A 78 0.08 -5.44 -4.55
C TYR A 78 -1.21 -5.51 -5.35
N ARG A 79 -2.11 -6.41 -5.00
CA ARG A 79 -3.48 -6.42 -5.53
C ARG A 79 -4.50 -6.63 -4.44
N ARG A 80 -5.60 -5.89 -4.52
CA ARG A 80 -6.77 -6.11 -3.67
C ARG A 80 -8.05 -5.86 -4.44
N VAL A 81 -8.97 -6.82 -4.32
CA VAL A 81 -10.34 -6.66 -4.78
C VAL A 81 -11.13 -5.92 -3.70
N LEU A 82 -11.83 -4.86 -4.10
CA LEU A 82 -12.70 -4.07 -3.24
C LEU A 82 -14.14 -4.47 -3.49
N ASP A 83 -14.87 -4.80 -2.43
CA ASP A 83 -16.32 -5.03 -2.51
C ASP A 83 -17.06 -3.76 -2.93
N PRO A 84 -18.25 -3.89 -3.55
CA PRO A 84 -19.12 -2.77 -3.87
C PRO A 84 -19.22 -1.72 -2.75
N TRP A 85 -19.38 -0.46 -3.17
CA TRP A 85 -19.43 0.68 -2.26
C TRP A 85 -20.86 1.24 -2.21
N PRO A 86 -21.41 1.54 -1.02
CA PRO A 86 -22.78 2.06 -0.92
C PRO A 86 -22.99 3.31 -1.78
N PRO A 87 -24.16 3.48 -2.41
CA PRO A 87 -24.45 4.68 -3.20
C PRO A 87 -24.42 5.93 -2.32
N GLY A 88 -24.18 7.08 -2.91
CA GLY A 88 -24.18 8.37 -2.24
C GLY A 88 -23.50 9.44 -3.08
N ASP A 89 -23.83 10.69 -2.80
CA ASP A 89 -23.30 11.85 -3.50
C ASP A 89 -21.82 12.07 -3.17
N GLY A 90 -21.08 12.68 -4.10
CA GLY A 90 -19.67 13.01 -3.94
C GLY A 90 -18.70 11.98 -4.52
N ALA A 91 -17.40 12.26 -4.39
CA ALA A 91 -16.32 11.48 -4.97
C ALA A 91 -15.83 10.40 -3.99
N VAL A 92 -15.56 9.19 -4.49
CA VAL A 92 -14.89 8.12 -3.76
C VAL A 92 -13.40 8.22 -4.01
N ILE A 93 -12.63 8.53 -2.97
CA ILE A 93 -11.19 8.76 -3.03
C ILE A 93 -10.46 7.60 -2.38
N LEU A 94 -9.50 7.01 -3.10
CA LEU A 94 -8.54 6.05 -2.57
C LEU A 94 -7.31 6.79 -2.05
N HIS A 95 -6.96 6.54 -0.80
CA HIS A 95 -5.87 7.19 -0.09
C HIS A 95 -4.77 6.18 0.25
N PHE A 96 -3.53 6.63 0.06
CA PHE A 96 -2.33 5.96 0.54
C PHE A 96 -1.61 6.88 1.51
N GLY A 97 -1.35 6.41 2.73
CA GLY A 97 -0.57 7.16 3.71
C GLY A 97 0.88 7.37 3.24
N ALA A 98 1.48 6.32 2.65
CA ALA A 98 2.81 6.34 2.05
C ALA A 98 3.07 5.02 1.30
N VAL A 99 3.80 5.11 0.19
CA VAL A 99 4.33 3.96 -0.57
C VAL A 99 5.75 4.30 -0.97
N ASP A 100 6.72 3.45 -0.63
CA ASP A 100 8.14 3.71 -0.91
C ASP A 100 8.63 2.92 -2.15
N TYR A 101 9.22 3.53 -3.19
CA TYR A 101 9.38 4.97 -3.42
C TYR A 101 8.40 5.52 -4.46
N ARG A 102 8.41 4.96 -5.67
CA ARG A 102 7.53 5.38 -6.76
C ARG A 102 6.36 4.43 -6.85
N ALA A 103 5.16 4.93 -6.59
CA ALA A 103 3.92 4.20 -6.73
C ALA A 103 3.32 4.39 -8.12
N THR A 104 2.81 3.33 -8.71
CA THR A 104 1.91 3.37 -9.85
C THR A 104 0.64 2.59 -9.50
N VAL A 105 -0.53 3.17 -9.71
CA VAL A 105 -1.80 2.61 -9.28
C VAL A 105 -2.72 2.41 -10.48
N TRP A 106 -3.28 1.21 -10.57
CA TRP A 106 -4.31 0.84 -11.53
C TRP A 106 -5.59 0.45 -10.81
N ILE A 107 -6.72 0.76 -11.44
CA ILE A 107 -8.04 0.29 -11.05
C ILE A 107 -8.65 -0.44 -12.25
N ASP A 108 -8.98 -1.72 -12.09
CA ASP A 108 -9.46 -2.59 -13.17
C ASP A 108 -8.58 -2.48 -14.43
N ASP A 109 -7.27 -2.62 -14.25
CA ASP A 109 -6.21 -2.51 -15.27
C ASP A 109 -6.06 -1.13 -15.95
N VAL A 110 -6.81 -0.11 -15.52
CA VAL A 110 -6.66 1.28 -16.00
C VAL A 110 -5.71 2.04 -15.08
N LEU A 111 -4.65 2.64 -15.64
CA LEU A 111 -3.73 3.51 -14.91
C LEU A 111 -4.48 4.75 -14.40
N VAL A 112 -4.51 4.95 -13.07
CA VAL A 112 -5.21 6.08 -12.45
C VAL A 112 -4.27 7.13 -11.89
N THR A 113 -3.14 6.73 -11.30
CA THR A 113 -2.18 7.70 -10.76
C THR A 113 -0.76 7.14 -10.64
N THR A 114 0.21 8.05 -10.58
CA THR A 114 1.60 7.80 -10.20
C THR A 114 2.00 8.77 -9.11
N HIS A 115 2.85 8.35 -8.18
CA HIS A 115 3.34 9.21 -7.10
C HIS A 115 4.81 8.93 -6.81
N ASP A 116 5.60 10.00 -6.67
CA ASP A 116 7.00 9.96 -6.26
C ASP A 116 7.10 10.50 -4.83
N GLY A 117 7.58 9.67 -3.89
CA GLY A 117 7.82 10.10 -2.52
C GLY A 117 7.40 9.05 -1.49
N GLY A 118 8.40 8.40 -0.88
CA GLY A 118 8.20 7.34 0.10
C GLY A 118 7.60 7.74 1.45
N TYR A 119 7.47 9.03 1.74
CA TYR A 119 7.05 9.52 3.06
C TYR A 119 5.88 10.52 3.01
N THR A 120 5.32 10.76 1.83
CA THR A 120 4.24 11.73 1.64
C THR A 120 2.97 11.02 1.19
N PRO A 121 1.81 11.36 1.78
CA PRO A 121 0.54 10.75 1.37
C PRO A 121 0.13 11.23 -0.03
N PHE A 122 -0.61 10.37 -0.73
CA PHE A 122 -1.23 10.69 -2.01
C PHE A 122 -2.59 10.00 -2.13
N HIS A 123 -3.36 10.39 -3.13
CA HIS A 123 -4.70 9.86 -3.34
C HIS A 123 -5.11 9.91 -4.82
N CYS A 124 -6.15 9.17 -5.18
CA CYS A 124 -6.77 9.23 -6.49
C CYS A 124 -8.29 9.06 -6.41
N ASP A 125 -8.99 9.66 -7.37
CA ASP A 125 -10.43 9.51 -7.54
C ASP A 125 -10.73 8.17 -8.21
N ILE A 126 -11.53 7.34 -7.54
CA ILE A 126 -11.98 6.04 -8.04
C ILE A 126 -13.51 5.96 -8.21
N THR A 127 -14.20 7.10 -8.20
CA THR A 127 -15.67 7.20 -8.23
C THR A 127 -16.27 6.44 -9.41
N GLY A 128 -15.65 6.54 -10.58
CA GLY A 128 -16.14 5.88 -11.80
C GLY A 128 -15.98 4.36 -11.83
N TYR A 129 -15.16 3.79 -10.95
CA TYR A 129 -14.80 2.37 -10.99
C TYR A 129 -15.71 1.50 -10.12
N MET A 130 -16.35 2.08 -9.10
CA MET A 130 -17.19 1.34 -8.15
C MET A 130 -18.65 1.79 -8.19
N SER A 131 -19.56 0.89 -7.87
CA SER A 131 -20.99 1.15 -7.68
C SER A 131 -21.56 0.32 -6.54
N ALA A 132 -22.87 0.45 -6.29
CA ALA A 132 -23.58 -0.30 -5.25
C ALA A 132 -23.59 -1.82 -5.50
N ASP A 133 -23.44 -2.23 -6.75
CA ASP A 133 -23.48 -3.61 -7.24
C ASP A 133 -22.14 -4.10 -7.80
N ARG A 134 -21.16 -3.21 -7.99
CA ARG A 134 -19.88 -3.53 -8.61
C ARG A 134 -18.71 -3.01 -7.77
N GLY A 135 -17.83 -3.94 -7.40
CA GLY A 135 -16.53 -3.65 -6.82
C GLY A 135 -15.50 -3.22 -7.88
N CYS A 136 -14.25 -3.07 -7.49
CA CYS A 136 -13.14 -2.89 -8.42
C CYS A 136 -11.87 -3.60 -7.90
N THR A 137 -10.88 -3.78 -8.76
CA THR A 137 -9.58 -4.32 -8.40
C THR A 137 -8.54 -3.22 -8.38
N VAL A 138 -7.91 -3.01 -7.22
CA VAL A 138 -6.77 -2.10 -7.06
C VAL A 138 -5.50 -2.90 -7.28
N VAL A 139 -4.63 -2.41 -8.16
CA VAL A 139 -3.26 -2.89 -8.33
C VAL A 139 -2.29 -1.75 -8.06
N VAL A 140 -1.26 -2.01 -7.27
CA VAL A 140 -0.20 -1.04 -6.95
C VAL A 140 1.14 -1.66 -7.28
N ARG A 141 1.95 -0.94 -8.06
CA ARG A 141 3.37 -1.22 -8.25
C ARG A 141 4.15 -0.22 -7.43
N ALA A 142 5.04 -0.71 -6.57
CA ALA A 142 6.00 0.10 -5.84
C ALA A 142 7.41 -0.19 -6.37
N GLU A 143 8.02 0.83 -6.96
CA GLU A 143 9.39 0.78 -7.47
C GLU A 143 10.32 1.49 -6.49
N ASP A 144 11.39 0.80 -6.09
CA ASP A 144 12.47 1.36 -5.30
C ASP A 144 13.84 0.91 -5.85
N ASP A 145 14.33 1.59 -6.90
CA ASP A 145 15.74 1.49 -7.30
C ASP A 145 16.69 1.86 -6.13
N PRO A 146 17.47 0.91 -5.58
CA PRO A 146 18.40 1.17 -4.50
C PRO A 146 19.63 1.99 -4.92
N LEU A 147 19.91 2.11 -6.22
CA LEU A 147 21.08 2.80 -6.77
C LEU A 147 20.78 4.25 -7.17
N ASP A 148 19.52 4.68 -7.10
CA ASP A 148 19.16 6.06 -7.38
C ASP A 148 19.66 6.99 -6.25
N LEU A 149 20.65 7.81 -6.61
CA LEU A 149 21.31 8.79 -5.74
C LEU A 149 20.51 10.09 -5.58
N ALA A 150 19.51 10.34 -6.41
CA ALA A 150 18.64 11.52 -6.30
C ALA A 150 17.51 11.30 -5.29
N LYS A 151 17.29 10.06 -4.83
CA LYS A 151 16.29 9.76 -3.82
C LYS A 151 16.67 10.38 -2.47
N PRO A 152 15.73 11.07 -1.80
CA PRO A 152 15.94 11.55 -0.44
C PRO A 152 15.99 10.35 0.51
N ARG A 153 17.18 9.77 0.68
CA ARG A 153 17.45 8.76 1.70
C ARG A 153 17.85 9.51 2.96
N GLY A 154 17.13 9.24 4.06
CA GLY A 154 17.52 9.76 5.37
C GLY A 154 18.78 9.06 5.89
N LYS A 155 18.74 8.59 7.14
CA LYS A 155 19.72 7.62 7.65
C LYS A 155 19.29 6.20 7.24
N GLN A 156 19.15 5.93 5.96
CA GLN A 156 18.92 4.57 5.46
C GLN A 156 20.19 4.11 4.74
N ASP A 157 20.60 2.88 5.01
CA ASP A 157 21.76 2.29 4.37
C ASP A 157 21.42 1.88 2.92
N TRP A 158 22.39 2.04 2.03
CA TRP A 158 22.29 1.62 0.63
C TRP A 158 22.85 0.21 0.40
N LEU A 159 23.48 -0.42 1.40
CA LEU A 159 24.05 -1.77 1.35
C LEU A 159 23.07 -2.87 1.80
N PRO A 160 23.27 -4.15 1.39
CA PRO A 160 22.35 -5.25 1.71
C PRO A 160 22.35 -5.61 3.21
N GLU A 161 23.47 -5.35 3.90
CA GLU A 161 23.57 -5.47 5.35
C GLU A 161 23.82 -4.08 5.94
N PRO A 162 23.09 -3.65 6.99
CA PRO A 162 23.29 -2.34 7.58
C PRO A 162 24.70 -2.22 8.20
N HIS A 163 25.50 -1.29 7.69
CA HIS A 163 26.77 -0.89 8.26
C HIS A 163 26.60 0.46 8.97
N SER A 164 26.78 0.46 10.29
CA SER A 164 26.80 1.68 11.13
C SER A 164 25.48 2.49 11.18
N ILE A 165 24.41 2.06 10.53
CA ILE A 165 23.08 2.68 10.51
C ILE A 165 22.04 1.62 10.89
N TRP A 166 21.17 1.90 11.86
CA TRP A 166 20.25 0.91 12.46
C TRP A 166 18.89 0.75 11.74
N TYR A 167 18.64 1.45 10.65
CA TYR A 167 17.34 1.42 9.97
C TYR A 167 17.39 0.50 8.74
N PRO A 168 16.66 -0.64 8.76
CA PRO A 168 16.52 -1.46 7.57
C PRO A 168 15.80 -0.66 6.47
N ARG A 169 16.07 -1.03 5.22
CA ARG A 169 15.34 -0.52 4.05
C ARG A 169 13.84 -0.80 4.17
N THR A 170 13.06 0.10 3.61
CA THR A 170 11.60 0.01 3.55
C THR A 170 11.20 0.12 2.09
N THR A 171 10.44 -0.85 1.58
CA THR A 171 9.85 -0.76 0.25
C THR A 171 8.33 -0.89 0.36
N GLY A 172 7.60 -0.41 -0.64
CA GLY A 172 6.19 -0.68 -0.80
C GLY A 172 5.29 0.07 0.17
N ILE A 173 4.09 -0.47 0.39
CA ILE A 173 3.04 0.17 1.18
C ILE A 173 3.36 0.00 2.68
N TRP A 174 3.87 1.06 3.32
CA TRP A 174 4.27 1.01 4.74
C TRP A 174 3.42 1.91 5.66
N GLN A 175 2.40 2.58 5.11
CA GLN A 175 1.36 3.26 5.87
C GLN A 175 -0.05 2.90 5.37
N THR A 176 -1.05 3.24 6.19
CA THR A 176 -2.44 2.86 5.99
C THR A 176 -3.00 3.21 4.62
N VAL A 177 -3.83 2.31 4.08
CA VAL A 177 -4.63 2.53 2.87
C VAL A 177 -6.11 2.58 3.26
N TRP A 178 -6.87 3.49 2.69
CA TRP A 178 -8.31 3.59 2.95
C TRP A 178 -9.05 4.23 1.78
N ILE A 179 -10.35 4.03 1.71
CA ILE A 179 -11.24 4.80 0.83
C ILE A 179 -12.14 5.71 1.65
N GLU A 180 -12.44 6.89 1.13
CA GLU A 180 -13.32 7.87 1.77
C GLU A 180 -14.19 8.57 0.71
N ARG A 181 -15.45 8.85 1.05
CA ARG A 181 -16.33 9.69 0.24
C ARG A 181 -16.19 11.16 0.64
N LEU A 182 -15.83 12.00 -0.32
CA LEU A 182 -15.74 13.45 -0.17
C LEU A 182 -16.92 14.12 -0.90
N PRO A 183 -17.51 15.20 -0.32
CA PRO A 183 -18.57 15.96 -0.98
C PRO A 183 -18.16 16.56 -2.33
#